data_AF-A0A2W4K295-F1
#
_entry.id   AF-A0A2W4K295-F1
#
_cell.length_a   1.000
_cell.length_b   1.000
_cell.length_c   1.000
_cell.angle_alpha   90.00
_cell.angle_beta   90.00
_cell.angle_gamma   90.00
#
_symmetry.space_group_name_H-M   'P 1'
#
loop_
_entity.id
_entity.type
_entity.pdbx_description
1 polymer ?
#
loop_
_entity_poly.entity_id
_entity_poly.type
_entity_poly.pdbx_seq_one_letter_code
_entity_poly.pdbx_strand_id
1 'polypeptide(L)' 'DFHAVNVLEDEAIRQGIKEYANWPTIPQLYVNGEFVGGADIMREMYQSGELQKLLQQQ' A
#
# COMPACT_ATOMS: atom_id res chain seq x y z
N ASP A 1 -4.52 8.72 10.90
CA ASP A 1 -3.43 7.95 11.53
C ASP A 1 -2.75 7.03 10.53
N PHE A 2 -1.46 6.74 10.72
CA PHE A 2 -0.68 5.85 9.86
C PHE A 2 -0.36 4.55 10.60
N HIS A 3 -0.45 3.42 9.90
CA HIS A 3 -0.10 2.10 10.42
C HIS A 3 0.77 1.34 9.42
N ALA A 4 1.77 0.60 9.92
CA ALA A 4 2.65 -0.22 9.12
C ALA A 4 2.74 -1.63 9.71
N VAL A 5 2.74 -2.62 8.83
CA VAL A 5 2.85 -4.05 9.18
C VAL A 5 4.13 -4.60 8.56
N ASN A 6 5.00 -5.18 9.40
CA ASN A 6 6.21 -5.85 8.93
C ASN A 6 5.89 -7.28 8.47
N VAL A 7 5.65 -7.44 7.17
CA VAL A 7 5.35 -8.75 6.56
C VAL A 7 6.55 -9.70 6.52
N LEU A 8 7.75 -9.28 6.90
CA LEU A 8 8.91 -10.18 7.00
C LEU A 8 8.91 -10.98 8.30
N GLU A 9 8.16 -10.54 9.32
CA GLU A 9 8.05 -11.22 10.61
C GLU A 9 6.98 -12.33 10.62
N ASP A 10 6.04 -12.30 9.65
CA ASP A 10 4.94 -13.25 9.55
C ASP A 10 4.71 -13.67 8.09
N GLU A 11 5.01 -14.94 7.81
CA GLU A 11 4.86 -15.52 6.47
C GLU A 11 3.39 -15.64 6.04
N ALA A 12 2.46 -15.87 6.98
CA ALA A 12 1.04 -15.95 6.68
C ALA A 12 0.50 -14.57 6.23
N ILE A 13 0.91 -13.50 6.90
CA ILE A 13 0.59 -12.13 6.47
C ILE A 13 1.23 -11.85 5.10
N ARG A 14 2.49 -12.26 4.90
CA ARG A 14 3.22 -12.04 3.64
C ARG A 14 2.54 -12.67 2.43
N GLN A 15 2.00 -13.88 2.57
CA GLN A 15 1.29 -14.53 1.46
C GLN A 15 -0.14 -14.03 1.37
N GLY A 16 -0.85 -13.91 2.50
CA GLY A 16 -2.24 -13.47 2.54
C GLY A 16 -2.44 -12.07 1.94
N ILE A 17 -1.53 -11.13 2.16
CA ILE A 17 -1.65 -9.78 1.62
C ILE A 17 -1.51 -9.73 0.09
N LYS A 18 -0.74 -10.65 -0.50
CA LYS A 18 -0.60 -10.75 -1.96
C LYS A 18 -1.86 -11.29 -2.60
N GLU A 19 -2.46 -12.31 -2.00
CA GLU A 19 -3.72 -12.89 -2.45
C GLU A 19 -4.87 -11.90 -2.28
N TYR A 20 -4.93 -11.20 -1.14
CA TYR A 20 -5.97 -10.22 -0.84
C TYR A 20 -6.01 -9.05 -1.83
N ALA A 21 -4.86 -8.43 -2.13
CA ALA A 21 -4.77 -7.37 -3.14
C ALA A 21 -4.76 -7.90 -4.58
N ASN A 22 -4.68 -9.21 -4.78
CA ASN A 22 -4.33 -9.81 -6.06
C ASN A 22 -3.07 -9.15 -6.68
N TRP A 23 -2.06 -8.90 -5.83
CA TRP A 23 -0.86 -8.15 -6.18
C TRP A 23 0.41 -8.86 -5.66
N PRO A 24 1.38 -9.20 -6.53
CA PRO A 24 2.45 -10.12 -6.16
C PRO A 24 3.57 -9.50 -5.32
N THR A 25 3.70 -8.16 -5.30
CA THR A 25 4.84 -7.46 -4.72
C THR A 25 4.52 -6.68 -3.45
N ILE A 26 5.58 -6.38 -2.69
CA ILE A 26 5.58 -5.60 -1.45
C ILE A 26 6.65 -4.51 -1.64
N PRO A 27 6.49 -3.29 -1.08
CA PRO A 27 5.41 -2.82 -0.20
C PRO A 27 4.07 -2.63 -0.92
N GLN A 28 2.97 -2.65 -0.15
CA GLN A 28 1.62 -2.35 -0.61
C GLN A 28 1.01 -1.23 0.25
N LEU A 29 0.42 -0.23 -0.38
CA LEU A 29 -0.26 0.87 0.29
C LEU A 29 -1.78 0.67 0.23
N TYR A 30 -2.43 0.89 1.37
CA TYR A 30 -3.87 0.92 1.49
C TYR A 30 -4.33 2.24 2.09
N VAL A 31 -5.38 2.82 1.52
CA VAL A 31 -5.99 4.06 1.99
C VAL A 31 -7.49 3.80 2.09
N ASN A 32 -8.10 4.03 3.26
CA ASN A 32 -9.51 3.72 3.52
C ASN A 32 -9.90 2.25 3.24
N GLY A 33 -8.96 1.32 3.38
CA GLY A 33 -9.16 -0.10 3.09
C GLY A 33 -9.04 -0.47 1.60
N GLU A 34 -8.84 0.51 0.72
CA GLU A 34 -8.64 0.29 -0.71
C GLU A 34 -7.15 0.18 -1.04
N PHE A 35 -6.80 -0.79 -1.89
CA PHE A 35 -5.44 -0.95 -2.38
C PHE A 35 -5.10 0.16 -3.37
N VAL A 36 -4.04 0.91 -3.07
CA VAL A 36 -3.56 2.04 -3.90
C VAL A 36 -2.47 1.58 -4.87
N GLY A 37 -1.51 0.77 -4.39
CA GLY A 37 -0.41 0.32 -5.23
C GLY A 37 0.86 -0.06 -4.47
N GLY A 38 1.88 -0.42 -5.25
CA GLY A 38 3.23 -0.70 -4.77
C GLY A 38 4.16 0.51 -4.73
N ALA A 39 5.45 0.27 -4.49
CA ALA A 39 6.46 1.34 -4.33
C ALA A 39 6.56 2.29 -5.53
N ASP A 40 6.54 1.77 -6.76
CA ASP A 40 6.72 2.57 -7.96
C ASP A 40 5.49 3.48 -8.20
N ILE A 41 4.29 2.93 -8.04
CA ILE A 41 3.02 3.67 -8.14
C ILE A 41 2.97 4.78 -7.09
N MET A 42 3.35 4.49 -5.84
CA MET A 42 3.41 5.51 -4.79
C MET A 42 4.36 6.66 -5.16
N ARG A 43 5.51 6.35 -5.76
CA ARG A 43 6.48 7.37 -6.20
C ARG A 43 5.91 8.22 -7.32
N GLU A 44 5.26 7.61 -8.31
CA GLU A 44 4.60 8.32 -9.41
C GLU A 44 3.49 9.23 -8.89
N MET A 45 2.60 8.72 -8.03
CA MET A 45 1.51 9.49 -7.44
C MET A 45 2.03 10.63 -6.54
N TYR A 46 3.15 10.43 -5.86
CA TYR A 46 3.79 11.48 -5.08
C TYR A 46 4.34 12.60 -5.98
N GLN A 47 4.96 12.23 -7.11
CA GLN A 47 5.48 13.18 -8.10
C GLN A 47 4.36 13.95 -8.81
N SER A 48 3.23 13.29 -9.11
CA SER A 48 2.05 13.94 -9.72
C SER A 48 1.26 14.81 -8.73
N GLY A 49 1.51 14.67 -7.42
CA GLY A 49 0.74 15.34 -6.37
C GLY A 49 -0.59 14.66 -6.04
N GLU A 50 -0.91 13.54 -6.70
CA GLU A 50 -2.14 12.77 -6.47
C GLU A 50 -2.14 12.08 -5.11
N LEU A 51 -0.98 11.58 -4.67
CA LEU A 51 -0.87 10.92 -3.37
C LEU A 51 -1.22 11.88 -2.23
N GLN A 52 -0.74 13.12 -2.30
CA GLN A 52 -0.98 14.15 -1.29
C GLN A 52 -2.46 14.53 -1.24
N LYS A 53 -3.11 14.64 -2.41
CA LYS A 53 -4.57 14.88 -2.49
C LYS A 53 -5.36 13.73 -1.89
N LEU A 54 -4.96 12.49 -2.21
CA LEU A 54 -5.61 11.28 -1.69
C LEU A 54 -5.50 11.21 -0.16
N LEU A 55 -4.35 11.54 0.40
CA LEU A 55 -4.11 11.52 1.85
C LEU A 55 -4.76 12.69 2.60
N GLN A 56 -4.99 13.83 1.93
CA GLN A 56 -5.67 15.00 2.52
C GLN A 56 -7.20 14.85 2.60
N GLN A 57 -7.78 13.89 1.87
CA GLN A 57 -9.21 13.60 1.90
C GLN A 57 -9.63 12.71 3.09
N GLN A 58 -8.73 12.49 4.06
CA GLN A 58 -8.98 11.76 5.30
C GLN A 58 -9.15 12.67 6.51
#